data_AF-A0A848SQZ2-F1
#
_entry.id   AF-A0A848SQZ2-F1
#
_cell.length_a   1.000
_cell.length_b   1.000
_cell.length_c   1.000
_cell.angle_alpha   90.00
_cell.angle_beta   90.00
_cell.angle_gamma   90.00
#
_symmetry.space_group_name_H-M   'P 1'
#
loop_
_entity.id
_entity.type
_entity.pdbx_description
1 polymer ?
#
loop_
_entity_poly.entity_id
_entity_poly.type
_entity_poly.pdbx_seq_one_letter_code
_entity_poly.pdbx_strand_id
1 'polypeptide(L)'
;MKELSPTAQVRLEPDPPTSLGSVADPAPLRVLLAEDTRISAEMLQAMSDRLSIKMDIVANGLEAIEAVQSAIAANSPYSLLLLDIMMPILDGIETATRLRADGISAHELPIIAITASANIEEVRTYRQAGMQAFLEKPVSLDSLRATMQAWGHRSPCRVRAMRPAAFDALAGQFRQRKVTTLAALRTALETGDLSEKIIVELRRILHQLAGTAGSFGETELGEEARQLEIELMATFFESGNLREVIERAALAIERRI
;
A
#
# COMPACT_ATOMS: atom_id res chain seq x y z
N MET A 1 15.43 18.14 21.77
CA MET A 1 14.71 17.56 20.63
C MET A 1 15.50 16.35 20.16
N LYS A 2 14.99 15.12 20.39
CA LYS A 2 15.65 13.90 19.92
C LYS A 2 15.30 13.70 18.45
N GLU A 3 16.31 13.66 17.61
CA GLU A 3 16.21 13.30 16.20
C GLU A 3 15.68 11.87 16.07
N LEU A 4 14.58 11.71 15.33
CA LEU A 4 14.06 10.41 14.91
C LEU A 4 14.95 9.90 13.77
N SER A 5 15.57 8.73 13.94
CA SER A 5 16.28 8.05 12.84
C SER A 5 15.29 7.69 11.71
N PRO A 6 15.69 7.78 10.43
CA PRO A 6 14.81 7.61 9.26
C PRO A 6 14.40 6.14 8.97
N THR A 7 14.42 5.27 9.98
CA THR A 7 14.13 3.82 9.83
C THR A 7 13.19 3.28 10.91
N ALA A 8 12.72 4.13 11.82
CA ALA A 8 11.80 3.71 12.88
C ALA A 8 10.35 3.86 12.41
N GLN A 9 9.78 2.78 11.87
CA GLN A 9 8.33 2.67 11.72
C GLN A 9 7.67 2.89 13.09
N VAL A 10 6.69 3.78 13.15
CA VAL A 10 5.93 4.01 14.38
C VAL A 10 5.05 2.78 14.61
N ARG A 11 5.31 2.07 15.71
CA ARG A 11 4.48 0.96 16.16
C ARG A 11 3.19 1.50 16.76
N LEU A 12 2.07 0.91 16.37
CA LEU A 12 0.75 1.19 16.95
C LEU A 12 0.45 0.04 17.91
N GLU A 13 0.20 0.37 19.18
CA GLU A 13 -0.16 -0.59 20.22
C GLU A 13 -1.26 -1.57 19.76
N PRO A 14 -1.23 -2.84 20.19
CA PRO A 14 -0.28 -3.45 21.12
C PRO A 14 1.08 -3.78 20.48
N ASP A 15 2.14 -3.84 21.30
CA ASP A 15 3.45 -4.32 20.88
C ASP A 15 3.39 -5.74 20.26
N PRO A 16 4.30 -6.10 19.34
CA PRO A 16 4.35 -7.43 18.76
C PRO A 16 4.50 -8.49 19.86
N PRO A 17 3.92 -9.69 19.69
CA PRO A 17 3.87 -10.69 20.75
C PRO A 17 5.26 -11.02 21.33
N THR A 18 5.48 -10.64 22.60
CA THR A 18 6.70 -10.92 23.35
C THR A 18 6.85 -12.43 23.57
N SER A 19 8.05 -12.95 23.34
CA SER A 19 8.42 -14.37 23.36
C SER A 19 7.76 -15.22 24.47
N LEU A 20 6.88 -16.13 24.07
CA LEU A 20 6.61 -17.36 24.81
C LEU A 20 7.29 -18.51 24.08
N GLY A 21 8.26 -19.14 24.76
CA GLY A 21 8.71 -20.52 24.57
C GLY A 21 9.16 -20.95 23.16
N SER A 22 10.40 -21.44 23.07
CA SER A 22 10.84 -22.31 21.98
C SER A 22 9.91 -23.54 21.90
N VAL A 23 8.93 -23.53 21.00
CA VAL A 23 8.10 -24.70 20.71
C VAL A 23 7.95 -24.85 19.19
N ALA A 24 8.55 -25.94 18.68
CA ALA A 24 8.43 -26.52 17.34
C ALA A 24 8.77 -25.61 16.15
N ASP A 25 9.07 -26.21 14.99
CA ASP A 25 9.30 -25.48 13.74
C ASP A 25 8.17 -24.46 13.54
N PRO A 26 8.48 -23.15 13.42
CA PRO A 26 7.44 -22.16 13.19
C PRO A 26 6.71 -22.53 11.91
N ALA A 27 5.38 -22.63 12.00
CA ALA A 27 4.55 -22.83 10.82
C ALA A 27 4.93 -21.78 9.75
N PRO A 28 4.93 -22.14 8.46
CA PRO A 28 5.33 -21.23 7.40
C PRO A 28 4.45 -19.97 7.45
N LEU A 29 5.12 -18.81 7.49
CA LEU A 29 4.48 -17.50 7.51
C LEU A 29 3.53 -17.36 6.31
N ARG A 30 2.22 -17.28 6.58
CA ARG A 30 1.19 -16.99 5.59
C ARG A 30 0.83 -15.52 5.67
N VAL A 31 1.13 -14.78 4.61
CA VAL A 31 0.81 -13.35 4.49
C VAL A 31 -0.30 -13.18 3.47
N LEU A 32 -1.29 -12.35 3.81
CA LEU A 32 -2.24 -11.81 2.85
C LEU A 32 -1.82 -10.39 2.49
N LEU A 33 -1.80 -10.07 1.20
CA LEU A 33 -1.62 -8.73 0.67
C LEU A 33 -2.91 -8.29 -0.02
N ALA A 34 -3.47 -7.16 0.40
CA ALA A 34 -4.55 -6.48 -0.29
C ALA A 34 -4.01 -5.21 -0.95
N GLU A 35 -3.94 -5.19 -2.28
CA GLU A 35 -3.38 -4.10 -3.09
C GLU A 35 -4.03 -4.13 -4.48
N ASP A 36 -4.67 -3.03 -4.87
CA ASP A 36 -5.44 -2.94 -6.12
C ASP A 36 -4.55 -2.68 -7.34
N THR A 37 -3.32 -2.21 -7.10
CA THR A 37 -2.39 -1.88 -8.15
C THR A 37 -1.52 -3.08 -8.48
N ARG A 38 -1.82 -3.76 -9.59
CA ARG A 38 -1.08 -4.93 -10.06
C ARG A 38 0.46 -4.79 -9.99
N ILE A 39 1.03 -3.70 -10.48
CA ILE A 39 2.49 -3.50 -10.45
C ILE A 39 3.03 -3.33 -9.02
N SER A 40 2.28 -2.68 -8.11
CA SER A 40 2.64 -2.60 -6.69
C SER A 40 2.60 -3.97 -6.04
N ALA A 41 1.54 -4.74 -6.30
CA ALA A 41 1.37 -6.10 -5.78
C ALA A 41 2.49 -7.03 -6.29
N GLU A 42 2.82 -6.98 -7.58
CA GLU A 42 3.92 -7.75 -8.16
C GLU A 42 5.29 -7.30 -7.62
N MET A 43 5.49 -6.01 -7.37
CA MET A 43 6.72 -5.49 -6.75
C MET A 43 6.87 -5.98 -5.29
N LEU A 44 5.80 -5.91 -4.50
CA LEU A 44 5.77 -6.42 -3.12
C LEU A 44 5.99 -7.94 -3.09
N GLN A 45 5.35 -8.69 -3.99
CA GLN A 45 5.58 -10.14 -4.13
C GLN A 45 7.04 -10.43 -4.50
N ALA A 46 7.62 -9.70 -5.45
CA ALA A 46 9.02 -9.88 -5.83
C ALA A 46 9.98 -9.56 -4.67
N MET A 47 9.68 -8.55 -3.84
CA MET A 47 10.41 -8.30 -2.60
C MET A 47 10.22 -9.44 -1.59
N SER A 48 9.02 -9.97 -1.42
CA SER A 48 8.70 -11.09 -0.53
C SER A 48 9.39 -12.39 -0.93
N ASP A 49 9.48 -12.67 -2.23
CA ASP A 49 10.19 -13.83 -2.75
C ASP A 49 11.68 -13.76 -2.40
N ARG A 50 12.25 -12.55 -2.39
CA ARG A 50 13.63 -12.34 -1.89
C ARG A 50 13.74 -12.65 -0.41
N LEU A 51 12.67 -12.52 0.34
CA LEU A 51 12.56 -12.84 1.76
C LEU A 51 12.18 -14.32 2.01
N SER A 52 11.98 -15.11 0.94
CA SER A 52 11.45 -16.48 0.98
C SER A 52 10.05 -16.59 1.61
N ILE A 53 9.26 -15.52 1.52
CA ILE A 53 7.90 -15.44 2.05
C ILE A 53 6.94 -15.37 0.86
N LYS A 54 5.93 -16.26 0.85
CA LYS A 54 4.84 -16.18 -0.12
C LYS A 54 3.72 -15.31 0.42
N MET A 55 3.09 -14.52 -0.45
CA MET A 55 1.88 -13.80 -0.13
C MET A 55 0.74 -14.34 -1.00
N ASP A 56 -0.43 -14.50 -0.39
CA ASP A 56 -1.68 -14.58 -1.13
C ASP A 56 -2.11 -13.12 -1.42
N ILE A 57 -2.58 -12.83 -2.63
CA ILE A 57 -2.86 -11.46 -3.09
C ILE A 57 -4.33 -11.33 -3.45
N VAL A 58 -4.96 -10.26 -2.97
CA VAL A 58 -6.34 -9.85 -3.28
C VAL A 58 -6.36 -8.38 -3.71
N ALA A 59 -7.38 -7.98 -4.47
CA ALA A 59 -7.40 -6.68 -5.15
C ALA A 59 -8.22 -5.59 -4.43
N ASN A 60 -8.95 -5.94 -3.37
CA ASN A 60 -9.75 -4.98 -2.59
C ASN A 60 -10.05 -5.51 -1.17
N GLY A 61 -10.67 -4.65 -0.36
CA GLY A 61 -11.00 -4.95 1.02
C GLY A 61 -12.04 -6.06 1.24
N LEU A 62 -13.03 -6.22 0.36
CA LEU A 62 -14.02 -7.30 0.49
C LEU A 62 -13.37 -8.67 0.27
N GLU A 63 -12.56 -8.79 -0.79
CA GLU A 63 -11.78 -10.00 -1.04
C GLU A 63 -10.82 -10.32 0.12
N ALA A 64 -10.25 -9.29 0.76
CA ALA A 64 -9.43 -9.48 1.95
C ALA A 64 -10.21 -10.07 3.12
N ILE A 65 -11.41 -9.55 3.40
CA ILE A 65 -12.30 -10.08 4.45
C ILE A 65 -12.67 -11.53 4.15
N GLU A 66 -13.13 -11.82 2.93
CA GLU A 66 -13.51 -13.15 2.50
C GLU A 66 -12.35 -14.15 2.60
N ALA A 67 -11.15 -13.75 2.18
CA ALA A 67 -9.95 -14.57 2.27
C ALA A 67 -9.58 -14.88 3.73
N VAL A 68 -9.62 -13.89 4.63
CA VAL A 68 -9.35 -14.07 6.05
C VAL A 68 -10.36 -15.03 6.69
N GLN A 69 -11.66 -14.80 6.47
CA GLN A 69 -12.72 -15.64 7.01
C GLN A 69 -12.61 -17.10 6.49
N SER A 70 -12.35 -17.27 5.19
CA SER A 70 -12.16 -18.59 4.58
C SER A 70 -10.94 -19.32 5.15
N ALA A 71 -9.83 -18.59 5.37
CA ALA A 71 -8.61 -19.12 5.96
C ALA A 71 -8.83 -19.59 7.40
N ILE A 72 -9.57 -18.82 8.20
CA ILE A 72 -9.98 -19.19 9.57
C ILE A 72 -10.87 -20.44 9.54
N ALA A 73 -11.90 -20.47 8.69
CA ALA A 73 -12.81 -21.61 8.57
C ALA A 73 -12.09 -22.90 8.13
N ALA A 74 -11.04 -22.77 7.32
CA ALA A 74 -10.19 -23.89 6.89
C ALA A 74 -9.10 -24.28 7.91
N ASN A 75 -9.10 -23.70 9.11
CA ASN A 75 -8.08 -23.89 10.14
C ASN A 75 -6.64 -23.63 9.64
N SER A 76 -6.50 -22.65 8.75
CA SER A 76 -5.23 -22.19 8.21
C SER A 76 -5.21 -20.66 8.13
N PRO A 77 -5.27 -19.95 9.27
CA PRO A 77 -5.35 -18.50 9.29
C PRO A 77 -4.07 -17.84 8.76
N TYR A 78 -4.22 -16.63 8.23
CA TYR A 78 -3.07 -15.77 7.93
C TYR A 78 -2.41 -15.29 9.23
N SER A 79 -1.10 -15.15 9.21
CA SER A 79 -0.34 -14.61 10.34
C SER A 79 -0.12 -13.10 10.24
N LEU A 80 -0.35 -12.53 9.05
CA LEU A 80 -0.14 -11.11 8.77
C LEU A 80 -1.02 -10.68 7.59
N LEU A 81 -1.67 -9.53 7.71
CA LEU A 81 -2.31 -8.83 6.61
C LEU A 81 -1.55 -7.53 6.31
N LEU A 82 -1.02 -7.41 5.11
CA LEU A 82 -0.57 -6.15 4.53
C LEU A 82 -1.73 -5.53 3.74
N LEU A 83 -2.10 -4.30 4.05
CA LEU A 83 -3.35 -3.72 3.58
C LEU A 83 -3.13 -2.33 3.02
N ASP A 84 -3.26 -2.16 1.71
CA ASP A 84 -3.29 -0.83 1.11
C ASP A 84 -4.47 -0.02 1.65
N ILE A 85 -4.21 1.23 2.03
CA ILE A 85 -5.24 2.12 2.54
C ILE A 85 -6.19 2.53 1.42
N MET A 86 -5.71 2.80 0.21
CA MET A 86 -6.55 3.24 -0.90
C MET A 86 -6.79 2.10 -1.88
N MET A 87 -7.97 1.49 -1.79
CA MET A 87 -8.44 0.47 -2.72
C MET A 87 -9.88 0.78 -3.16
N PRO A 88 -10.32 0.34 -4.34
CA PRO A 88 -11.71 0.45 -4.77
C PRO A 88 -12.61 -0.47 -3.95
N ILE A 89 -13.92 -0.22 -4.01
CA ILE A 89 -14.99 -1.03 -3.39
C ILE A 89 -15.01 -0.94 -1.86
N LEU A 90 -13.93 -1.30 -1.20
CA LEU A 90 -13.74 -1.19 0.25
C LEU A 90 -12.29 -0.81 0.55
N ASP A 91 -12.10 0.34 1.19
CA ASP A 91 -10.79 0.87 1.55
C ASP A 91 -10.16 0.12 2.74
N GLY A 92 -8.87 0.33 2.98
CA GLY A 92 -8.14 -0.38 4.03
C GLY A 92 -8.61 -0.06 5.45
N ILE A 93 -9.09 1.16 5.71
CA ILE A 93 -9.55 1.59 7.04
C ILE A 93 -10.84 0.86 7.40
N GLU A 94 -11.81 0.87 6.49
CA GLU A 94 -13.08 0.19 6.64
C GLU A 94 -12.87 -1.34 6.68
N THR A 95 -11.96 -1.87 5.86
CA THR A 95 -11.58 -3.29 5.87
C THR A 95 -11.10 -3.74 7.25
N ALA A 96 -10.14 -3.01 7.84
CA ALA A 96 -9.62 -3.33 9.17
C ALA A 96 -10.71 -3.20 10.25
N THR A 97 -11.52 -2.14 10.16
CA THR A 97 -12.63 -1.92 11.10
C THR A 97 -13.64 -3.08 11.08
N ARG A 98 -13.99 -3.58 9.89
CA ARG A 98 -14.88 -4.75 9.75
C ARG A 98 -14.27 -6.03 10.28
N LEU A 99 -13.02 -6.32 9.95
CA LEU A 99 -12.31 -7.49 10.50
C LEU A 99 -12.29 -7.49 12.03
N ARG A 100 -12.10 -6.32 12.65
CA ARG A 100 -12.15 -6.16 14.11
C ARG A 100 -13.57 -6.32 14.66
N ALA A 101 -14.58 -5.77 13.97
CA ALA A 101 -15.99 -5.94 14.33
C ALA A 101 -16.46 -7.40 14.24
N ASP A 102 -15.89 -8.19 13.33
CA ASP A 102 -16.10 -9.64 13.20
C ASP A 102 -15.43 -10.45 14.33
N GLY A 103 -14.76 -9.78 15.27
CA GLY A 103 -14.15 -10.39 16.45
C GLY A 103 -12.71 -10.85 16.26
N ILE A 104 -12.09 -10.61 15.10
CA ILE A 104 -10.70 -10.99 14.84
C ILE A 104 -9.78 -10.04 15.61
N SER A 105 -9.08 -10.54 16.60
CA SER A 105 -8.21 -9.72 17.44
C SER A 105 -6.91 -9.31 16.74
N ALA A 106 -6.26 -8.25 17.24
CA ALA A 106 -4.93 -7.81 16.80
C ALA A 106 -3.83 -8.87 17.00
N HIS A 107 -4.03 -9.80 17.94
CA HIS A 107 -3.09 -10.88 18.20
C HIS A 107 -3.25 -12.05 17.22
N GLU A 108 -4.48 -12.33 16.79
CA GLU A 108 -4.76 -13.38 15.80
C GLU A 108 -4.36 -12.95 14.39
N LEU A 109 -4.63 -11.70 14.03
CA LEU A 109 -4.26 -11.14 12.74
C LEU A 109 -3.76 -9.70 12.91
N PRO A 110 -2.43 -9.51 12.97
CA PRO A 110 -1.81 -8.21 12.78
C PRO A 110 -2.15 -7.65 11.39
N ILE A 111 -2.62 -6.42 11.34
CA ILE A 111 -2.92 -5.67 10.12
C ILE A 111 -1.94 -4.51 10.04
N ILE A 112 -1.19 -4.45 8.95
CA ILE A 112 -0.19 -3.41 8.67
C ILE A 112 -0.67 -2.61 7.47
N ALA A 113 -0.91 -1.31 7.68
CA ALA A 113 -1.28 -0.40 6.61
C ALA A 113 -0.13 -0.25 5.61
N ILE A 114 -0.44 -0.18 4.32
CA ILE A 114 0.47 0.36 3.30
C ILE A 114 -0.14 1.70 2.86
N THR A 115 0.59 2.79 3.05
CA THR A 115 0.05 4.15 2.89
C THR A 115 0.99 5.07 2.14
N ALA A 116 0.46 6.02 1.38
CA ALA A 116 1.26 7.08 0.77
C ALA A 116 1.61 8.23 1.73
N SER A 117 1.05 8.26 2.94
CA SER A 117 1.25 9.31 3.94
C SER A 117 1.27 8.72 5.36
N ALA A 118 2.16 9.25 6.20
CA ALA A 118 2.34 8.83 7.59
C ALA A 118 2.17 10.00 8.57
N ASN A 119 1.31 10.98 8.24
CA ASN A 119 1.04 12.10 9.13
C ASN A 119 0.31 11.65 10.43
N ILE A 120 0.37 12.49 11.46
CA ILE A 120 -0.11 12.14 12.80
C ILE A 120 -1.62 11.82 12.81
N GLU A 121 -2.41 12.50 11.98
CA GLU A 121 -3.86 12.32 11.93
C GLU A 121 -4.22 10.98 11.31
N GLU A 122 -3.60 10.64 10.18
CA GLU A 122 -3.74 9.33 9.54
C GLU A 122 -3.30 8.19 10.46
N VAL A 123 -2.16 8.35 11.14
CA VAL A 123 -1.68 7.34 12.10
C VAL A 123 -2.67 7.09 13.23
N ARG A 124 -3.37 8.14 13.70
CA ARG A 124 -4.46 7.96 14.69
C ARG A 124 -5.64 7.20 14.10
N THR A 125 -6.01 7.49 12.85
CA THR A 125 -7.08 6.78 12.14
C THR A 125 -6.75 5.29 11.96
N TYR A 126 -5.52 4.96 11.54
CA TYR A 126 -5.07 3.56 11.41
C TYR A 126 -5.15 2.82 12.75
N ARG A 127 -4.73 3.48 13.84
CA ARG A 127 -4.82 2.91 15.18
C ARG A 127 -6.27 2.69 15.62
N GLN A 128 -7.17 3.64 15.36
CA GLN A 128 -8.59 3.53 15.70
C GLN A 128 -9.29 2.41 14.93
N ALA A 129 -8.87 2.17 13.69
CA ALA A 129 -9.33 1.03 12.88
C ALA A 129 -8.76 -0.33 13.35
N GLY A 130 -7.87 -0.33 14.34
CA GLY A 130 -7.30 -1.53 14.94
C GLY A 130 -6.10 -2.11 14.20
N MET A 131 -5.35 -1.28 13.47
CA MET A 131 -4.09 -1.65 12.80
C MET A 131 -2.87 -1.49 13.73
N GLN A 132 -1.83 -2.27 13.47
CA GLN A 132 -0.67 -2.45 14.37
C GLN A 132 0.56 -1.65 13.94
N ALA A 133 0.71 -1.36 12.65
CA ALA A 133 1.77 -0.52 12.14
C ALA A 133 1.42 -0.04 10.73
N PHE A 134 2.33 0.70 10.11
CA PHE A 134 2.23 1.08 8.71
C PHE A 134 3.58 0.96 7.99
N LEU A 135 3.50 0.82 6.67
CA LEU A 135 4.55 0.90 5.68
C LEU A 135 4.27 2.09 4.78
N GLU A 136 5.14 3.08 4.80
CA GLU A 136 5.03 4.22 3.89
C GLU A 136 5.49 3.84 2.48
N LYS A 137 4.74 4.24 1.46
CA LYS A 137 5.08 4.07 0.05
C LYS A 137 6.10 5.17 -0.36
N PRO A 138 7.17 4.82 -1.08
CA PRO A 138 7.49 3.51 -1.65
C PRO A 138 7.98 2.52 -0.58
N VAL A 139 7.43 1.30 -0.58
CA VAL A 139 7.87 0.25 0.34
C VAL A 139 9.27 -0.21 -0.06
N SER A 140 10.21 -0.24 0.90
CA SER A 140 11.56 -0.75 0.68
C SER A 140 11.67 -2.20 1.16
N LEU A 141 12.67 -2.92 0.64
CA LEU A 141 12.93 -4.29 1.09
C LEU A 141 13.25 -4.35 2.59
N ASP A 142 13.97 -3.35 3.11
CA ASP A 142 14.33 -3.30 4.52
C ASP A 142 13.13 -3.01 5.40
N SER A 143 12.23 -2.10 4.98
CA SER A 143 11.00 -1.82 5.73
C SER A 143 10.07 -3.03 5.74
N LEU A 144 9.88 -3.67 4.58
CA LEU A 144 9.11 -4.92 4.47
C LEU A 144 9.71 -6.04 5.34
N ARG A 145 11.02 -6.24 5.27
CA ARG A 145 11.74 -7.25 6.08
C ARG A 145 11.57 -7.00 7.57
N ALA A 146 11.73 -5.75 8.01
CA ALA A 146 11.56 -5.38 9.42
C ALA A 146 10.12 -5.66 9.90
N THR A 147 9.11 -5.33 9.10
CA THR A 147 7.70 -5.63 9.40
C THR A 147 7.45 -7.13 9.48
N MET A 148 7.94 -7.91 8.50
CA MET A 148 7.81 -9.38 8.50
C MET A 148 8.48 -10.01 9.73
N GLN A 149 9.64 -9.50 10.14
CA GLN A 149 10.34 -9.99 11.33
C GLN A 149 9.62 -9.63 12.63
N ALA A 150 9.02 -8.44 12.70
CA ALA A 150 8.29 -7.97 13.87
C ALA A 150 6.95 -8.71 14.06
N TRP A 151 6.23 -8.98 12.96
CA TRP A 151 4.84 -9.45 13.00
C TRP A 151 4.62 -10.87 12.46
N GLY A 152 5.55 -11.41 11.67
CA GLY A 152 5.39 -12.67 10.92
C GLY A 152 5.95 -13.94 11.58
N HIS A 153 6.03 -13.99 12.91
CA HIS A 153 6.46 -15.18 13.69
C HIS A 153 7.73 -15.92 13.19
N ARG A 154 8.89 -15.47 13.70
CA ARG A 154 10.14 -16.23 14.01
C ARG A 154 10.82 -17.11 12.95
N SER A 155 10.48 -17.04 11.67
CA SER A 155 11.33 -17.66 10.63
C SER A 155 12.47 -16.72 10.21
N PRO A 156 13.75 -17.17 10.21
CA PRO A 156 14.85 -16.35 9.75
C PRO A 156 14.71 -16.07 8.25
N CYS A 157 14.34 -14.83 7.94
CA CYS A 157 14.23 -14.34 6.59
C CYS A 157 15.63 -14.20 5.95
N ARG A 158 15.94 -15.02 4.94
CA ARG A 158 17.17 -14.88 4.13
C ARG A 158 16.89 -14.04 2.90
N VAL A 159 17.70 -13.00 2.69
CA VAL A 159 17.58 -12.12 1.52
C VAL A 159 18.24 -12.76 0.30
N ARG A 160 17.46 -12.96 -0.77
CA ARG A 160 17.92 -13.32 -2.11
C ARG A 160 17.94 -12.08 -3.01
N ALA A 161 18.77 -12.06 -4.05
CA ALA A 161 18.70 -11.00 -5.07
C ALA A 161 17.47 -11.16 -5.97
N MET A 162 16.91 -10.04 -6.43
CA MET A 162 15.88 -10.06 -7.48
C MET A 162 16.50 -10.45 -8.82
N ARG A 163 15.78 -11.21 -9.64
CA ARG A 163 16.23 -11.51 -11.00
C ARG A 163 16.09 -10.26 -11.89
N PRO A 164 17.11 -9.86 -12.67
CA PRO A 164 17.06 -8.67 -13.53
C PRO A 164 15.84 -8.64 -14.46
N ALA A 165 15.55 -9.75 -15.15
CA ALA A 165 14.42 -9.84 -16.07
C ALA A 165 13.04 -9.58 -15.41
N ALA A 166 12.88 -9.89 -14.12
CA ALA A 166 11.64 -9.60 -13.39
C ALA A 166 11.51 -8.08 -13.12
N PHE A 167 12.63 -7.42 -12.77
CA PHE A 167 12.65 -5.97 -12.59
C PHE A 167 12.38 -5.25 -13.93
N ASP A 168 12.99 -5.71 -15.03
CA ASP A 168 12.79 -5.11 -16.35
C ASP A 168 11.34 -5.18 -16.81
N ALA A 169 10.66 -6.30 -16.54
CA ALA A 169 9.24 -6.46 -16.82
C ALA A 169 8.38 -5.48 -16.01
N LEU A 170 8.66 -5.33 -14.71
CA LEU A 170 7.99 -4.36 -13.85
C LEU A 170 8.26 -2.92 -14.31
N ALA A 171 9.50 -2.58 -14.66
CA ALA A 171 9.83 -1.27 -15.21
C ALA A 171 9.07 -0.98 -16.52
N GLY A 172 8.83 -1.99 -17.35
CA GLY A 172 7.96 -1.89 -18.53
C GLY A 172 6.51 -1.55 -18.18
N GLN A 173 5.95 -2.23 -17.18
CA GLN A 173 4.60 -1.92 -16.68
C GLN A 173 4.52 -0.51 -16.09
N PHE A 174 5.57 -0.06 -15.39
CA PHE A 174 5.62 1.27 -14.79
C PHE A 174 5.64 2.36 -15.86
N ARG A 175 6.43 2.20 -16.92
CA ARG A 175 6.40 3.10 -18.08
C ARG A 175 5.00 3.16 -18.70
N GLN A 176 4.35 2.01 -18.88
CA GLN A 176 2.99 1.98 -19.41
C GLN A 176 1.99 2.70 -18.48
N ARG A 177 2.14 2.58 -17.17
CA ARG A 177 1.31 3.30 -16.18
C ARG A 177 1.44 4.81 -16.38
N LYS A 178 2.65 5.36 -16.52
CA LYS A 178 2.86 6.80 -16.76
C LYS A 178 2.09 7.27 -17.99
N VAL A 179 2.18 6.51 -19.09
CA VAL A 179 1.45 6.80 -20.34
C VAL A 179 -0.07 6.77 -20.12
N THR A 180 -0.59 5.76 -19.43
CA THR A 180 -2.04 5.64 -19.16
C THR A 180 -2.53 6.75 -18.24
N THR A 181 -1.76 7.13 -17.20
CA THR A 181 -2.12 8.24 -16.31
C THR A 181 -2.17 9.56 -17.08
N LEU A 182 -1.18 9.84 -17.92
CA LEU A 182 -1.18 11.04 -18.77
C LEU A 182 -2.39 11.06 -19.73
N ALA A 183 -2.70 9.92 -20.34
CA ALA A 183 -3.85 9.81 -21.24
C ALA A 183 -5.19 10.09 -20.54
N ALA A 184 -5.36 9.60 -19.31
CA ALA A 184 -6.56 9.85 -18.51
C ALA A 184 -6.72 11.34 -18.16
N LEU A 185 -5.63 11.99 -17.72
CA LEU A 185 -5.63 13.44 -17.43
C LEU A 185 -5.98 14.26 -18.68
N ARG A 186 -5.38 13.94 -19.83
CA ARG A 186 -5.69 14.61 -21.11
C ARG A 186 -7.12 14.40 -21.54
N THR A 187 -7.65 13.19 -21.41
CA THR A 187 -9.04 12.88 -21.75
C THR A 187 -10.02 13.72 -20.92
N ALA A 188 -9.76 13.90 -19.62
CA ALA A 188 -10.58 14.77 -18.77
C ALA A 188 -10.54 16.24 -19.22
N LEU A 189 -9.37 16.75 -19.63
CA LEU A 189 -9.21 18.11 -20.14
C LEU A 189 -9.88 18.34 -21.51
N GLU A 190 -9.78 17.35 -22.41
CA GLU A 190 -10.33 17.41 -23.76
C GLU A 190 -11.85 17.32 -23.76
N THR A 191 -12.41 16.43 -22.95
CA THR A 191 -13.87 16.26 -22.81
C THR A 191 -14.51 17.34 -21.95
N GLY A 192 -13.73 17.95 -21.05
CA GLY A 192 -14.23 18.88 -20.04
C GLY A 192 -15.08 18.22 -18.95
N ASP A 193 -15.12 16.87 -18.89
CA ASP A 193 -15.84 16.15 -17.85
C ASP A 193 -15.04 16.16 -16.55
N LEU A 194 -15.40 17.11 -15.67
CA LEU A 194 -14.85 17.26 -14.32
C LEU A 194 -15.87 16.82 -13.26
N SER A 195 -16.70 15.82 -13.58
CA SER A 195 -17.62 15.23 -12.63
C SER A 195 -16.87 14.55 -11.48
N GLU A 196 -17.53 14.44 -10.32
CA GLU A 196 -17.00 13.75 -9.13
C GLU A 196 -16.41 12.38 -9.46
N LYS A 197 -17.09 11.60 -10.32
CA LYS A 197 -16.63 10.29 -10.78
C LYS A 197 -15.25 10.36 -11.44
N ILE A 198 -15.02 11.33 -12.33
CA ILE A 198 -13.73 11.50 -13.01
C ILE A 198 -12.68 11.98 -12.03
N ILE A 199 -12.99 12.94 -11.15
CA ILE A 199 -12.03 13.45 -10.18
C ILE A 199 -11.58 12.35 -9.20
N VAL A 200 -12.51 11.52 -8.71
CA VAL A 200 -12.19 10.36 -7.86
C VAL A 200 -11.28 9.36 -8.60
N GLU A 201 -11.55 9.10 -9.88
CA GLU A 201 -10.71 8.21 -10.69
C GLU A 201 -9.32 8.81 -10.95
N LEU A 202 -9.23 10.10 -11.27
CA LEU A 202 -7.96 10.81 -11.47
C LEU A 202 -7.10 10.81 -10.20
N ARG A 203 -7.74 11.04 -9.05
CA ARG A 203 -7.08 10.92 -7.75
C ARG A 203 -6.51 9.51 -7.55
N ARG A 204 -7.30 8.48 -7.83
CA ARG A 204 -6.89 7.08 -7.68
C ARG A 204 -5.66 6.77 -8.55
N ILE A 205 -5.68 7.13 -9.84
CA ILE A 205 -4.52 6.86 -10.71
C ILE A 205 -3.26 7.66 -10.33
N LEU A 206 -3.42 8.88 -9.78
CA LEU A 206 -2.31 9.66 -9.23
C LEU A 206 -1.74 9.00 -7.98
N HIS A 207 -2.60 8.51 -7.09
CA HIS A 207 -2.21 7.75 -5.91
C HIS A 207 -1.40 6.51 -6.27
N GLN A 208 -1.86 5.72 -7.25
CA GLN A 208 -1.15 4.53 -7.73
C GLN A 208 0.22 4.89 -8.34
N LEU A 209 0.30 6.00 -9.07
CA LEU A 209 1.57 6.48 -9.61
C LEU A 209 2.53 6.90 -8.49
N ALA A 210 2.03 7.66 -7.51
CA ALA A 210 2.79 8.11 -6.35
C ALA A 210 3.37 6.93 -5.55
N GLY A 211 2.55 5.90 -5.31
CA GLY A 211 2.94 4.73 -4.53
C GLY A 211 4.00 3.86 -5.20
N THR A 212 4.13 3.91 -6.52
CA THR A 212 5.02 3.03 -7.30
C THR A 212 6.30 3.71 -7.76
N ALA A 213 6.29 5.02 -8.03
CA ALA A 213 7.39 5.73 -8.67
C ALA A 213 8.73 5.59 -7.93
N GLY A 214 8.71 5.70 -6.60
CA GLY A 214 9.93 5.56 -5.80
C GLY A 214 10.56 4.16 -5.85
N SER A 215 9.78 3.11 -6.13
CA SER A 215 10.31 1.74 -6.32
C SER A 215 11.17 1.62 -7.58
N PHE A 216 11.03 2.57 -8.52
CA PHE A 216 11.79 2.65 -9.77
C PHE A 216 12.78 3.81 -9.79
N GLY A 217 13.05 4.43 -8.64
CA GLY A 217 13.99 5.56 -8.52
C GLY A 217 13.44 6.90 -8.98
N GLU A 218 12.14 7.01 -9.28
CA GLU A 218 11.48 8.26 -9.69
C GLU A 218 10.80 8.94 -8.48
N THR A 219 11.54 9.16 -7.40
CA THR A 219 11.01 9.72 -6.14
C THR A 219 10.33 11.08 -6.32
N GLU A 220 10.94 11.97 -7.11
CA GLU A 220 10.37 13.30 -7.40
C GLU A 220 9.01 13.21 -8.10
N LEU A 221 8.86 12.28 -9.05
CA LEU A 221 7.56 12.03 -9.70
C LEU A 221 6.54 11.53 -8.68
N GLY A 222 6.97 10.66 -7.76
CA GLY A 222 6.11 10.15 -6.71
C GLY A 222 5.61 11.26 -5.77
N GLU A 223 6.49 12.16 -5.37
CA GLU A 223 6.17 13.33 -4.54
C GLU A 223 5.24 14.31 -5.26
N GLU A 224 5.53 14.64 -6.52
CA GLU A 224 4.66 15.50 -7.33
C GLU A 224 3.27 14.88 -7.52
N ALA A 225 3.19 13.58 -7.86
CA ALA A 225 1.91 12.90 -8.02
C ALA A 225 1.08 12.91 -6.73
N ARG A 226 1.73 12.72 -5.57
CA ARG A 226 1.08 12.81 -4.25
C ARG A 226 0.56 14.22 -3.97
N GLN A 227 1.35 15.25 -4.27
CA GLN A 227 0.93 16.63 -4.05
C GLN A 227 -0.26 17.00 -4.94
N LEU A 228 -0.25 16.55 -6.20
CA LEU A 228 -1.34 16.76 -7.14
C LEU A 228 -2.61 16.02 -6.71
N GLU A 229 -2.49 14.82 -6.13
CA GLU A 229 -3.62 14.09 -5.56
C GLU A 229 -4.34 14.91 -4.47
N ILE A 230 -3.57 15.46 -3.52
CA ILE A 230 -4.08 16.27 -2.41
C ILE A 230 -4.73 17.55 -2.94
N GLU A 231 -4.04 18.25 -3.84
CA GLU A 231 -4.50 19.51 -4.41
C GLU A 231 -5.77 19.33 -5.25
N LEU A 232 -5.88 18.23 -6.00
CA LEU A 232 -7.07 17.89 -6.77
C LEU A 232 -8.29 17.77 -5.88
N MET A 233 -8.16 17.09 -4.73
CA MET A 233 -9.24 16.94 -3.76
C MET A 233 -9.60 18.26 -3.06
N ALA A 234 -8.60 18.99 -2.58
CA ALA A 234 -8.83 20.30 -1.95
C ALA A 234 -9.58 21.24 -2.91
N THR A 235 -9.13 21.32 -4.16
CA THR A 235 -9.75 22.14 -5.20
C THR A 235 -11.19 21.70 -5.52
N PHE A 236 -11.45 20.39 -5.52
CA PHE A 236 -12.80 19.85 -5.75
C PHE A 236 -13.78 20.28 -4.66
N PHE A 237 -13.39 20.18 -3.39
CA PHE A 237 -14.24 20.59 -2.26
C PHE A 237 -14.39 22.11 -2.14
N GLU A 238 -13.36 22.87 -2.51
CA GLU A 238 -13.37 24.33 -2.48
C GLU A 238 -14.00 24.97 -3.73
N SER A 239 -14.46 24.16 -4.69
CA SER A 239 -14.97 24.63 -6.00
C SER A 239 -13.97 25.51 -6.77
N GLY A 240 -12.68 25.19 -6.64
CA GLY A 240 -11.59 25.90 -7.31
C GLY A 240 -11.38 25.46 -8.77
N ASN A 241 -10.29 25.93 -9.37
CA ASN A 241 -9.98 25.67 -10.78
C ASN A 241 -9.36 24.27 -11.00
N LEU A 242 -10.21 23.23 -11.04
CA LEU A 242 -9.78 21.85 -11.26
C LEU A 242 -8.99 21.65 -12.56
N ARG A 243 -9.35 22.40 -13.62
CA ARG A 243 -8.68 22.30 -14.92
C ARG A 243 -7.19 22.64 -14.81
N GLU A 244 -6.86 23.68 -14.07
CA GLU A 244 -5.47 24.13 -13.87
C GLU A 244 -4.64 23.09 -13.10
N VAL A 245 -5.23 22.43 -12.10
CA VAL A 245 -4.56 21.35 -11.35
C VAL A 245 -4.27 20.16 -12.27
N ILE A 246 -5.25 19.76 -13.09
CA ILE A 246 -5.12 18.64 -14.03
C ILE A 246 -4.11 18.97 -15.14
N GLU A 247 -4.07 20.21 -15.65
CA GLU A 247 -3.08 20.65 -16.63
C GLU A 247 -1.65 20.59 -16.07
N ARG A 248 -1.44 21.06 -14.83
CA ARG A 248 -0.14 20.93 -14.15
C ARG A 248 0.24 19.47 -13.93
N ALA A 249 -0.72 18.62 -13.56
CA ALA A 249 -0.48 17.18 -13.41
C ALA A 249 -0.04 16.52 -14.72
N ALA A 250 -0.72 16.82 -15.82
CA ALA A 250 -0.37 16.30 -17.13
C ALA A 250 1.04 16.72 -17.55
N LEU A 251 1.40 18.00 -17.39
CA LEU A 251 2.73 18.53 -17.70
C LEU A 251 3.83 17.90 -16.83
N ALA A 252 3.57 17.68 -15.54
CA ALA A 252 4.51 17.04 -14.63
C ALA A 252 4.87 15.61 -15.06
N ILE A 253 3.88 14.84 -15.51
CA ILE A 253 4.06 13.46 -15.97
C ILE A 253 4.70 13.43 -17.37
N GLU A 254 4.26 14.31 -18.29
CA GLU A 254 4.77 14.36 -19.67
C GLU A 254 6.28 14.60 -19.74
N ARG A 255 6.84 15.42 -18.85
CA ARG A 255 8.29 15.67 -18.79
C ARG A 255 9.14 14.43 -18.46
N ARG A 256 8.51 13.33 -18.05
CA ARG A 256 9.15 12.12 -17.51
C ARG A 256 8.75 10.84 -18.27
N ILE A 257 8.07 10.97 -19.40
CA ILE A 257 7.79 9.88 -20.36
C ILE A 257 8.83 9.94 -21.48
#